data_AF-A0A3D1JJX8-F1
#
_entry.id   AF-A0A3D1JJX8-F1
#
_cell.length_a   1.000
_cell.length_b   1.000
_cell.length_c   1.000
_cell.angle_alpha   90.00
_cell.angle_beta   90.00
_cell.angle_gamma   90.00
#
_symmetry.space_group_name_H-M   'P 1'
#
loop_
_entity.id
_entity.type
_entity.pdbx_description
1 polymer ?
#
loop_
_entity_poly.entity_id
_entity_poly.type
_entity_poly.pdbx_seq_one_letter_code
_entity_poly.pdbx_strand_id
1 'polypeptide(L)'
;MNFCTRSDPPVPDLSWSDDGWFTQFLPNTKAGEDAWRVMATHTDGTGKVLSVHAADTIRQLRAKGYTVAEARRTGKRSGANDDALLAELAKPQAPRS
;
A
#
# COMPACT_ATOMS: atom_id res chain seq x y z
N MET A 1 16.11 -20.30 -29.88
CA MET A 1 16.62 -20.28 -28.50
C MET A 1 15.77 -19.30 -27.71
N ASN A 2 15.04 -19.77 -26.68
CA ASN A 2 14.13 -18.93 -25.89
C ASN A 2 14.93 -18.16 -24.83
N PHE A 3 14.83 -16.84 -24.87
CA PHE A 3 15.38 -15.95 -23.85
C PHE A 3 14.60 -16.17 -22.55
N CYS A 4 15.19 -16.93 -21.62
CA CYS A 4 14.81 -16.87 -20.21
C CYS A 4 15.17 -15.47 -19.71
N THR A 5 14.22 -14.54 -19.81
CA THR A 5 14.28 -13.30 -19.06
C THR A 5 14.42 -13.67 -17.59
N ARG A 6 15.51 -13.23 -16.98
CA ARG A 6 15.78 -13.32 -15.55
C ARG A 6 14.56 -12.71 -14.85
N SER A 7 13.62 -13.56 -14.40
CA SER A 7 12.34 -13.14 -13.85
C SER A 7 12.60 -12.34 -12.59
N ASP A 8 12.51 -11.02 -12.72
CA ASP A 8 12.20 -10.16 -11.60
C ASP A 8 11.02 -10.81 -10.86
N PRO A 9 11.06 -10.98 -9.52
CA PRO A 9 9.97 -11.61 -8.80
C PRO A 9 8.68 -10.89 -9.21
N PRO A 10 7.64 -11.62 -9.64
CA PRO A 10 6.44 -10.99 -10.20
C PRO A 10 5.94 -9.95 -9.20
N VAL A 11 5.92 -8.69 -9.63
CA VAL A 11 5.43 -7.59 -8.81
C VAL A 11 4.02 -7.97 -8.38
N PRO A 12 3.74 -8.10 -7.07
CA PRO A 12 2.42 -8.49 -6.61
C PRO A 12 1.41 -7.45 -7.06
N ASP A 13 0.22 -7.85 -7.51
CA ASP A 13 -0.84 -6.92 -7.90
C ASP A 13 -1.25 -6.02 -6.74
N LEU A 14 -1.31 -6.59 -5.53
CA LEU A 14 -1.56 -5.88 -4.29
C LEU A 14 -0.52 -6.22 -3.22
N SER A 15 -0.04 -5.19 -2.55
CA SER A 15 0.73 -5.31 -1.32
C SER A 15 -0.17 -5.03 -0.12
N TRP A 16 0.02 -5.71 1.01
CA TRP A 16 -0.69 -5.41 2.26
C TRP A 16 0.27 -5.09 3.41
N SER A 17 -0.10 -4.14 4.26
CA SER A 17 0.64 -3.81 5.49
C SER A 17 -0.31 -3.81 6.66
N ASP A 18 0.04 -4.51 7.73
CA ASP A 18 -0.68 -4.44 9.00
C ASP A 18 -0.26 -3.18 9.78
N ASP A 19 -1.24 -2.33 10.10
CA ASP A 19 -1.13 -1.16 10.97
C ASP A 19 -1.70 -1.46 12.39
N GLY A 20 -1.82 -2.74 12.76
CA GLY A 20 -2.35 -3.21 14.04
C GLY A 20 -3.87 -3.43 14.03
N TRP A 21 -4.64 -2.35 13.95
CA TRP A 21 -6.12 -2.44 13.94
C TRP A 21 -6.69 -2.60 12.53
N PHE A 22 -5.95 -2.07 11.55
CA PHE A 22 -6.32 -2.10 10.15
C PHE A 22 -5.17 -2.67 9.33
N THR A 23 -5.51 -3.44 8.31
CA THR A 23 -4.61 -3.81 7.24
C THR A 23 -4.88 -2.91 6.04
N GLN A 24 -3.84 -2.20 5.61
CA GLN A 24 -3.89 -1.38 4.40
C GLN A 24 -3.49 -2.20 3.19
N PHE A 25 -4.31 -2.16 2.14
CA PHE A 25 -3.97 -2.70 0.83
C PHE A 25 -3.49 -1.60 -0.10
N LEU A 26 -2.42 -1.88 -0.85
CA LEU A 26 -1.72 -0.97 -1.75
C LEU A 26 -1.69 -1.62 -3.13
N PRO A 27 -2.35 -1.04 -4.15
CA PRO A 27 -2.29 -1.55 -5.51
C PRO A 27 -0.92 -1.22 -6.13
N ASN A 28 -0.24 -2.21 -6.70
CA ASN A 28 1.01 -1.99 -7.45
C ASN A 28 0.81 -2.09 -8.97
N THR A 29 -0.31 -2.68 -9.42
CA THR A 29 -0.67 -2.84 -10.83
C THR A 29 -2.05 -2.24 -11.12
N LYS A 30 -2.38 -1.97 -12.39
CA LYS A 30 -3.74 -1.51 -12.79
C LYS A 30 -4.82 -2.51 -12.38
N ALA A 31 -4.55 -3.80 -12.48
CA ALA A 31 -5.46 -4.85 -12.04
C ALA A 31 -5.68 -4.79 -10.51
N GLY A 32 -4.61 -4.54 -9.75
CA GLY A 32 -4.70 -4.28 -8.32
C GLY A 32 -5.49 -3.02 -7.98
N GLU A 33 -5.38 -1.96 -8.78
CA GLU A 33 -6.13 -0.70 -8.59
C GLU A 33 -7.65 -0.91 -8.74
N ASP A 34 -8.09 -1.67 -9.74
CA ASP A 34 -9.51 -2.01 -9.90
C ASP A 34 -10.03 -2.79 -8.70
N ALA A 35 -9.29 -3.80 -8.24
CA ALA A 35 -9.63 -4.56 -7.05
C ALA A 35 -9.64 -3.67 -5.78
N TRP A 36 -8.67 -2.76 -5.66
CA TRP A 36 -8.59 -1.79 -4.57
C TRP A 36 -9.76 -0.81 -4.60
N ARG A 37 -10.17 -0.32 -5.78
CA ARG A 37 -11.31 0.59 -5.94
C ARG A 37 -12.63 -0.05 -5.52
N VAL A 38 -12.80 -1.33 -5.84
CA VAL A 38 -13.96 -2.11 -5.36
C VAL A 38 -13.90 -2.25 -3.84
N MET A 39 -12.75 -2.58 -3.25
CA MET A 39 -12.61 -2.62 -1.79
C MET A 39 -12.88 -1.25 -1.15
N ALA A 40 -12.37 -0.17 -1.75
CA ALA A 40 -12.52 1.20 -1.27
C ALA A 40 -14.00 1.62 -1.24
N THR A 41 -14.82 1.15 -2.19
CA THR A 41 -16.27 1.40 -2.19
C THR A 41 -16.97 0.83 -0.94
N HIS A 42 -16.43 -0.24 -0.38
CA HIS A 42 -16.95 -0.89 0.82
C HIS A 42 -16.20 -0.50 2.12
N THR A 43 -15.19 0.37 2.03
CA THR A 43 -14.29 0.75 3.15
C THR A 43 -14.07 2.26 3.21
N ASP A 44 -15.15 3.03 3.01
CA ASP A 44 -15.15 4.51 3.08
C ASP A 44 -14.06 5.18 2.22
N GLY A 45 -13.77 4.62 1.05
CA GLY A 45 -12.76 5.13 0.13
C GLY A 45 -11.31 4.88 0.55
N THR A 46 -11.07 4.21 1.68
CA THR A 46 -9.72 4.10 2.26
C THR A 46 -8.99 2.83 1.83
N GLY A 47 -9.71 1.78 1.43
CA GLY A 47 -9.10 0.49 1.07
C GLY A 47 -8.36 -0.17 2.24
N LYS A 48 -8.77 0.19 3.46
CA LYS A 48 -8.30 -0.38 4.72
C LYS A 48 -9.37 -1.34 5.25
N VAL A 49 -8.95 -2.54 5.59
CA VAL A 49 -9.82 -3.56 6.17
C VAL A 49 -9.40 -3.78 7.60
N LEU A 50 -10.34 -4.07 8.51
CA LEU A 50 -9.99 -4.48 9.87
C LEU A 50 -9.07 -5.71 9.83
N SER A 51 -8.01 -5.71 10.64
CA SER A 51 -6.99 -6.78 10.59
C SER A 51 -7.59 -8.18 10.82
N VAL A 52 -8.71 -8.28 11.54
CA VAL A 52 -9.44 -9.56 11.73
C VAL A 52 -9.97 -10.16 10.41
N HIS A 53 -10.31 -9.31 9.44
CA HIS A 53 -10.82 -9.72 8.13
C HIS A 53 -9.73 -9.75 7.05
N ALA A 54 -8.52 -9.26 7.35
CA ALA A 54 -7.44 -9.15 6.37
C ALA A 54 -7.06 -10.50 5.75
N ALA A 55 -6.94 -11.56 6.55
CA ALA A 55 -6.64 -12.90 6.06
C ALA A 55 -7.71 -13.43 5.11
N ASP A 56 -8.98 -13.12 5.39
CA ASP A 56 -10.11 -13.50 4.56
C ASP A 56 -10.12 -12.70 3.23
N THR A 57 -9.92 -11.39 3.31
CA THR A 57 -9.77 -10.51 2.12
C THR A 57 -8.61 -10.97 1.22
N ILE A 58 -7.45 -11.31 1.79
CA ILE A 58 -6.30 -11.83 1.03
C ILE A 58 -6.66 -13.13 0.32
N ARG A 59 -7.39 -14.04 1.00
CA ARG A 59 -7.86 -15.29 0.38
C ARG A 59 -8.82 -15.03 -0.77
N GLN A 60 -9.77 -14.11 -0.60
CA GLN A 60 -10.72 -13.74 -1.66
C GLN A 60 -10.00 -13.12 -2.86
N LEU A 61 -9.00 -12.26 -2.65
CA LEU A 61 -8.21 -11.65 -3.71
C LEU A 61 -7.40 -12.70 -4.48
N ARG A 62 -6.76 -13.64 -3.77
CA ARG A 62 -6.04 -14.77 -4.39
C ARG A 62 -6.96 -15.71 -5.16
N ALA A 63 -8.16 -15.98 -4.64
CA ALA A 63 -9.16 -16.81 -5.32
C ALA A 63 -9.67 -16.16 -6.63
N LYS A 64 -9.69 -14.82 -6.69
CA LYS A 64 -9.99 -14.05 -7.90
C LYS A 64 -8.82 -13.97 -8.88
N GLY A 65 -7.67 -14.57 -8.57
CA GLY A 65 -6.49 -14.62 -9.44
C GLY A 65 -5.50 -13.47 -9.25
N TYR A 66 -5.69 -12.60 -8.24
CA TYR A 66 -4.75 -11.52 -7.96
C TYR A 66 -3.58 -12.01 -7.10
N THR A 67 -2.38 -11.54 -7.43
CA THR A 67 -1.19 -11.83 -6.62
C THR A 67 -1.11 -10.84 -5.46
N VAL A 68 -1.20 -11.36 -4.23
CA VAL A 68 -1.17 -10.54 -3.01
C VAL A 68 0.01 -10.91 -2.13
N ALA A 69 0.87 -9.93 -1.85
CA ALA A 69 2.06 -10.11 -1.01
C ALA A 69 2.10 -9.10 0.14
N GLU A 70 2.86 -9.40 1.19
CA GLU A 70 3.10 -8.43 2.25
C GLU A 70 3.99 -7.30 1.73
N ALA A 71 3.61 -6.06 2.02
CA ALA A 71 4.44 -4.90 1.73
C ALA A 71 5.73 -5.02 2.53
N ARG A 72 6.89 -5.07 1.84
CA ARG A 72 8.18 -4.95 2.52
C ARG A 72 8.20 -3.64 3.29
N ARG A 73 8.18 -3.70 4.62
CA ARG A 73 8.43 -2.55 5.47
C ARG A 73 9.90 -2.14 5.29
N THR A 74 10.19 -1.33 4.29
CA THR A 74 11.49 -0.68 4.14
C THR A 74 11.59 0.42 5.19
N GLY A 75 12.15 0.07 6.34
CA GLY A 75 12.69 1.02 7.31
C GLY A 75 11.74 1.37 8.46
N LYS A 76 12.32 1.42 9.66
CA LYS A 76 11.80 2.19 10.80
C LYS A 76 11.16 3.49 10.30
N ARG A 77 9.95 3.83 10.75
CA ARG A 77 9.60 5.24 10.93
C ARG A 77 10.62 5.80 11.91
N SER A 78 11.70 6.38 11.39
CA SER A 78 12.62 7.16 12.19
C SER A 78 11.88 8.46 12.47
N GLY A 79 11.28 8.59 13.66
CA GLY A 79 10.63 9.82 14.12
C GLY A 79 11.56 11.04 14.22
N ALA A 80 12.80 10.91 13.73
CA ALA A 80 13.79 11.98 13.66
C ALA A 80 13.51 13.01 12.54
N ASN A 81 12.59 12.73 11.60
CA ASN A 81 12.29 13.65 10.50
C ASN A 81 11.00 14.46 10.69
N ASP A 82 10.15 14.11 11.65
CA ASP A 82 8.85 14.79 11.82
C ASP A 82 9.03 16.24 12.32
N ASP A 83 9.91 16.48 13.29
CA ASP A 83 10.24 17.83 13.78
C ASP A 83 10.91 18.70 12.72
N ALA A 84 11.78 18.12 11.88
CA ALA A 84 12.44 18.86 10.79
C ALA A 84 11.44 19.30 9.71
N LEU A 85 10.43 18.47 9.41
CA LEU A 85 9.34 18.81 8.49
C LEU A 85 8.39 19.84 9.08
N LEU A 86 8.10 19.77 10.39
CA LEU A 86 7.29 20.77 11.08
C LEU A 86 7.97 22.14 11.09
N ALA A 87 9.30 22.16 11.29
CA ALA A 87 10.11 23.36 11.26
C ALA A 87 10.16 24.03 9.87
N GLU A 88 10.14 23.25 8.77
CA GLU A 88 10.03 23.77 7.41
C GLU A 88 8.67 24.45 7.15
N LEU A 89 7.56 23.86 7.62
CA LEU A 89 6.22 24.44 7.48
C LEU A 89 5.99 25.68 8.35
N ALA A 90 6.68 25.76 9.49
CA ALA A 90 6.62 26.89 10.40
C ALA A 90 7.43 28.11 9.91
N LYS A 91 8.21 27.98 8.83
CA LYS A 91 8.85 29.13 8.20
C LYS A 91 7.76 30.00 7.56
N PRO A 92 7.70 31.31 7.87
CA PRO A 92 6.76 32.20 7.22
C PRO A 92 7.05 32.19 5.74
N GLN A 93 6.09 31.72 4.94
CA GLN A 93 6.15 31.83 3.48
C GLN A 93 6.36 33.31 3.16
N ALA A 94 7.54 33.64 2.63
CA ALA A 94 7.85 35.01 2.23
C ALA A 94 6.72 35.54 1.32
N PRO A 95 6.30 36.80 1.48
CA PRO A 95 5.25 37.35 0.64
C PRO A 95 5.69 37.23 -0.81
N ARG A 96 4.88 36.54 -1.62
CA ARG A 96 5.03 36.54 -3.07
C ARG A 96 4.95 38.01 -3.51
N SER A 97 6.08 38.58 -3.92
CA SER A 97 6.14 39.88 -4.58
C SER A 97 5.54 39.80 -5.98
#